data_AF-X1HF64-F1
#
_entry.id   AF-X1HF64-F1
#
_cell.length_a   1.000
_cell.length_b   1.000
_cell.length_c   1.000
_cell.angle_alpha   90.00
_cell.angle_beta   90.00
_cell.angle_gamma   90.00
#
_symmetry.space_group_name_H-M   'P 1'
#
loop_
_entity.id
_entity.type
_entity.pdbx_description
1 polymer ?
#
loop_
_entity_poly.entity_id
_entity_poly.type
_entity_poly.pdbx_seq_one_letter_code
_entity_poly.pdbx_strand_id
1 'polypeptide(L)'
;IGRLGADNAAALKALADWANGKFAAGWSIEGLTGKSPQQIHNDLTALSEQFIAGDGLERTVEAFLSGEGRSGDPQAVVDFARRRFDTELSAADLDGRDARDALTDAGRAFLQRELTELERFVLLQIYDTTWKDHLLAMDHLKGGIGLRGFAEQDPKIVYKKEGFRQFEEMLRSVREKVTDIIFKASLAGGAEMANVYQASQFVHEQLSGYDHLAQEMAAQQAAAEPRRIEQIVRDQPKVGRNDPCPCGSGKKFKKCCGRNV
;
A
#
# COMPACT_ATOMS: atom_id res chain seq x y z
N ILE A 1 37.39 1.09 -21.82
CA ILE A 1 37.66 2.48 -21.35
C ILE A 1 36.87 3.52 -22.17
N GLY A 2 36.63 3.34 -23.48
CA GLY A 2 35.87 4.32 -24.29
C GLY A 2 34.34 4.34 -24.15
N ARG A 3 33.67 3.26 -23.71
CA ARG A 3 32.19 3.24 -23.57
C ARG A 3 31.68 3.87 -22.26
N LEU A 4 32.37 3.63 -21.14
CA LEU A 4 32.01 4.19 -19.82
C LEU A 4 32.13 5.73 -19.74
N GLY A 5 32.98 6.35 -20.58
CA GLY A 5 33.12 7.81 -20.61
C GLY A 5 32.00 8.52 -21.38
N ALA A 6 31.49 7.91 -22.44
CA ALA A 6 30.40 8.48 -23.24
C ALA A 6 29.05 8.42 -22.49
N ASP A 7 28.79 7.32 -21.79
CA ASP A 7 27.58 7.14 -20.97
C ASP A 7 27.54 8.14 -19.82
N ASN A 8 28.71 8.42 -19.19
CA ASN A 8 28.82 9.43 -18.15
C ASN A 8 28.61 10.85 -18.69
N ALA A 9 29.16 11.20 -19.86
CA ALA A 9 28.95 12.52 -20.45
C ALA A 9 27.49 12.76 -20.84
N ALA A 10 26.80 11.74 -21.38
CA ALA A 10 25.38 11.81 -21.69
C ALA A 10 24.52 11.97 -20.42
N ALA A 11 24.84 11.24 -19.35
CA ALA A 11 24.15 11.36 -18.06
C ALA A 11 24.35 12.76 -17.43
N LEU A 12 25.58 13.30 -17.46
CA LEU A 12 25.87 14.64 -16.96
C LEU A 12 25.16 15.72 -17.79
N LYS A 13 25.08 15.54 -19.12
CA LYS A 13 24.32 16.43 -20.00
C LYS A 13 22.84 16.41 -19.65
N ALA A 14 22.24 15.23 -19.53
CA ALA A 14 20.83 15.09 -19.16
C ALA A 14 20.53 15.74 -17.80
N LEU A 15 21.43 15.58 -16.83
CA LEU A 15 21.29 16.21 -15.52
C LEU A 15 21.39 17.74 -15.60
N ALA A 16 22.37 18.26 -16.34
CA ALA A 16 22.52 19.70 -16.55
C ALA A 16 21.28 20.29 -17.26
N ASP A 17 20.82 19.65 -18.33
CA ASP A 17 19.62 20.05 -19.08
C ASP A 17 18.39 20.04 -18.16
N TRP A 18 18.24 19.01 -17.32
CA TRP A 18 17.15 18.91 -16.35
C TRP A 18 17.22 20.02 -15.27
N ALA A 19 18.40 20.24 -14.66
CA ALA A 19 18.57 21.27 -13.62
C ALA A 19 18.35 22.68 -14.19
N ASN A 20 18.81 22.92 -15.42
CA ASN A 20 18.62 24.16 -16.16
C ASN A 20 17.14 24.38 -16.49
N GLY A 21 16.46 23.37 -17.01
CA GLY A 21 15.03 23.44 -17.29
C GLY A 21 14.20 23.66 -16.03
N LYS A 22 14.55 23.00 -14.92
CA LYS A 22 13.76 23.07 -13.69
C LYS A 22 13.99 24.37 -12.92
N PHE A 23 15.25 24.71 -12.67
CA PHE A 23 15.65 25.78 -11.74
C PHE A 23 16.40 26.95 -12.39
N ALA A 24 16.51 26.98 -13.73
CA ALA A 24 17.30 27.99 -14.45
C ALA A 24 18.77 28.07 -13.96
N ALA A 25 19.37 26.91 -13.67
CA ALA A 25 20.64 26.78 -12.96
C ALA A 25 21.88 27.29 -13.71
N GLY A 26 21.85 27.32 -15.05
CA GLY A 26 23.00 27.68 -15.90
C GLY A 26 24.16 26.68 -15.85
N TRP A 27 23.91 25.43 -15.49
CA TRP A 27 24.91 24.37 -15.38
C TRP A 27 25.42 23.93 -16.75
N SER A 28 26.73 23.68 -16.84
CA SER A 28 27.38 23.07 -18.01
C SER A 28 27.98 21.72 -17.67
N ILE A 29 28.26 20.91 -18.69
CA ILE A 29 28.90 19.60 -18.52
C ILE A 29 30.29 19.77 -17.89
N GLU A 30 31.05 20.80 -18.29
CA GLU A 30 32.38 21.04 -17.71
C GLU A 30 32.30 21.34 -16.21
N GLY A 31 31.28 22.09 -15.77
CA GLY A 31 31.06 22.41 -14.36
C GLY A 31 30.66 21.22 -13.48
N LEU A 32 30.14 20.15 -14.08
CA LEU A 32 29.78 18.92 -13.38
C LEU A 32 30.86 17.83 -13.48
N THR A 33 31.72 17.91 -14.49
CA THR A 33 32.78 16.93 -14.72
C THR A 33 33.76 16.93 -13.55
N GLY A 34 33.96 15.75 -12.95
CA GLY A 34 34.87 15.58 -11.80
C GLY A 34 34.24 15.78 -10.42
N LYS A 35 32.97 16.21 -10.34
CA LYS A 35 32.23 16.22 -9.08
C LYS A 35 31.80 14.80 -8.68
N SER A 36 31.84 14.51 -7.39
CA SER A 36 31.27 13.27 -6.87
C SER A 36 29.74 13.32 -6.87
N PRO A 37 29.03 12.16 -6.90
CA PRO A 37 27.58 12.14 -6.80
C PRO A 37 27.03 12.88 -5.58
N GLN A 38 27.72 12.82 -4.45
CA GLN A 38 27.32 13.54 -3.23
C GLN A 38 27.43 15.06 -3.39
N GLN A 39 28.48 15.55 -4.06
CA GLN A 39 28.63 16.98 -4.34
C GLN A 39 27.53 17.47 -5.26
N ILE A 40 27.25 16.72 -6.33
CA ILE A 40 26.15 17.02 -7.25
C ILE A 40 24.81 17.04 -6.52
N HIS A 41 24.56 16.07 -5.65
CA HIS A 41 23.35 16.03 -4.82
C HIS A 41 23.23 17.28 -3.94
N ASN A 42 24.29 17.64 -3.22
CA ASN A 42 24.28 18.83 -2.35
C ASN A 42 24.04 20.12 -3.15
N ASP A 43 24.68 20.25 -4.33
CA ASP A 43 24.51 21.41 -5.21
C ASP A 43 23.06 21.49 -5.74
N LEU A 44 22.46 20.35 -6.11
CA LEU A 44 21.06 20.27 -6.53
C LEU A 44 20.09 20.63 -5.39
N THR A 45 20.35 20.13 -4.19
CA THR A 45 19.53 20.44 -3.00
C THR A 45 19.57 21.93 -2.69
N ALA A 46 20.76 22.53 -2.64
CA ALA A 46 20.92 23.96 -2.41
C ALA A 46 20.24 24.80 -3.51
N LEU A 47 20.38 24.40 -4.77
CA LEU A 47 19.72 25.04 -5.92
C LEU A 47 18.18 24.96 -5.79
N SER A 48 17.66 23.79 -5.45
CA SER A 48 16.22 23.56 -5.27
C SER A 48 15.68 24.40 -4.11
N GLU A 49 16.36 24.41 -2.96
CA GLU A 49 15.99 25.23 -1.80
C GLU A 49 16.01 26.72 -2.16
N GLN A 50 17.05 27.19 -2.82
CA GLN A 50 17.16 28.59 -3.22
C GLN A 50 16.06 29.00 -4.20
N PHE A 51 15.71 28.12 -5.15
CA PHE A 51 14.67 28.41 -6.14
C PHE A 51 13.28 28.38 -5.51
N ILE A 52 12.98 27.37 -4.69
CA ILE A 52 11.64 27.18 -4.10
C ILE A 52 11.39 28.16 -2.95
N ALA A 53 12.36 28.36 -2.05
CA ALA A 53 12.19 29.26 -0.91
C ALA A 53 12.47 30.73 -1.26
N GLY A 54 13.20 31.00 -2.34
CA GLY A 54 13.59 32.34 -2.78
C GLY A 54 12.71 32.91 -3.90
N ASP A 55 11.42 32.57 -3.94
CA ASP A 55 10.44 33.07 -4.92
C ASP A 55 10.92 32.93 -6.38
N GLY A 56 11.64 31.85 -6.70
CA GLY A 56 12.25 31.64 -8.01
C GLY A 56 11.21 31.49 -9.12
N LEU A 57 10.07 30.87 -8.81
CA LEU A 57 8.94 30.77 -9.73
C LEU A 57 8.34 32.14 -9.98
N GLU A 58 8.01 32.88 -8.93
CA GLU A 58 7.41 34.21 -8.99
C GLU A 58 8.33 35.17 -9.77
N ARG A 59 9.64 35.15 -9.51
CA ARG A 59 10.61 35.94 -10.30
C ARG A 59 10.65 35.54 -11.77
N THR A 60 10.52 34.25 -12.08
CA THR A 60 10.46 33.77 -13.46
C THR A 60 9.21 34.28 -14.18
N VAL A 61 8.05 34.25 -13.50
CA VAL A 61 6.78 34.76 -14.03
C VAL A 61 6.85 36.28 -14.21
N GLU A 62 7.32 37.03 -13.21
CA GLU A 62 7.45 38.50 -13.30
C GLU A 62 8.44 38.94 -14.39
N ALA A 63 9.55 38.22 -14.57
CA ALA A 63 10.50 38.51 -15.65
C ALA A 63 9.85 38.37 -17.03
N PHE A 64 8.99 37.37 -17.22
CA PHE A 64 8.22 37.22 -18.46
C PHE A 64 7.19 38.34 -18.63
N LEU A 65 6.36 38.59 -17.59
CA LEU A 65 5.29 39.60 -17.66
C LEU A 65 5.81 41.03 -17.86
N SER A 66 7.00 41.34 -17.34
CA SER A 66 7.65 42.64 -17.56
C SER A 66 8.39 42.76 -18.92
N GLY A 67 8.68 41.63 -19.57
CA GLY A 67 9.39 41.53 -20.85
C GLY A 67 8.47 41.09 -21.99
N GLU A 68 8.66 39.85 -22.47
CA GLU A 68 7.94 39.26 -23.61
C GLU A 68 6.41 39.27 -23.42
N GLY A 69 5.93 39.06 -22.20
CA GLY A 69 4.51 39.01 -21.86
C GLY A 69 3.85 40.37 -21.62
N ARG A 70 4.59 41.48 -21.75
CA ARG A 70 4.09 42.82 -21.43
C ARG A 70 2.88 43.26 -22.27
N SER A 71 2.74 42.71 -23.47
CA SER A 71 1.59 42.98 -24.35
C SER A 71 0.27 42.41 -23.80
N GLY A 72 0.33 41.46 -22.85
CA GLY A 72 -0.85 40.73 -22.39
C GLY A 72 -1.46 39.81 -23.44
N ASP A 73 -0.72 39.50 -24.52
CA ASP A 73 -1.18 38.58 -25.57
C ASP A 73 -1.32 37.15 -25.00
N PRO A 74 -2.54 36.57 -25.00
CA PRO A 74 -2.75 35.21 -24.51
C PRO A 74 -1.87 34.17 -25.21
N GLN A 75 -1.55 34.36 -26.49
CA GLN A 75 -0.71 33.40 -27.21
C GLN A 75 0.74 33.44 -26.70
N ALA A 76 1.28 34.63 -26.43
CA ALA A 76 2.61 34.77 -25.84
C ALA A 76 2.69 34.11 -24.47
N VAL A 77 1.64 34.22 -23.65
CA VAL A 77 1.54 33.57 -22.33
C VAL A 77 1.58 32.04 -22.48
N VAL A 78 0.77 31.49 -23.39
CA VAL A 78 0.71 30.05 -23.68
C VAL A 78 2.05 29.52 -24.18
N ASP A 79 2.68 30.23 -25.12
CA ASP A 79 3.95 29.83 -25.71
C ASP A 79 5.08 29.83 -24.66
N PHE A 80 5.10 30.84 -23.79
CA PHE A 80 6.01 30.86 -22.66
C PHE A 80 5.76 29.70 -21.69
N ALA A 81 4.50 29.46 -21.31
CA ALA A 81 4.13 28.39 -20.40
C ALA A 81 4.58 27.02 -20.95
N ARG A 82 4.29 26.74 -22.22
CA ARG A 82 4.71 25.50 -22.92
C ARG A 82 6.22 25.34 -22.90
N ARG A 83 6.95 26.39 -23.28
CA ARG A 83 8.41 26.38 -23.35
C ARG A 83 9.07 26.21 -21.99
N ARG A 84 8.53 26.88 -20.94
CA ARG A 84 9.16 26.96 -19.62
C ARG A 84 8.72 25.84 -18.67
N PHE A 85 7.46 25.45 -18.74
CA PHE A 85 6.82 24.54 -17.78
C PHE A 85 6.30 23.25 -18.42
N ASP A 86 6.55 23.02 -19.72
CA ASP A 86 6.15 21.79 -20.43
C ASP A 86 4.64 21.48 -20.24
N THR A 87 3.81 22.52 -20.30
CA THR A 87 2.37 22.44 -20.05
C THR A 87 1.56 22.37 -21.36
N GLU A 88 0.36 21.81 -21.29
CA GLU A 88 -0.60 21.78 -22.40
C GLU A 88 -1.58 22.96 -22.39
N LEU A 89 -1.32 23.99 -21.57
CA LEU A 89 -2.16 25.19 -21.46
C LEU A 89 -2.53 25.75 -22.85
N SER A 90 -3.78 26.15 -23.00
CA SER A 90 -4.33 26.76 -24.22
C SER A 90 -4.81 28.19 -23.95
N ALA A 91 -5.00 28.97 -25.02
CA ALA A 91 -5.51 30.34 -24.89
C ALA A 91 -6.95 30.38 -24.32
N ALA A 92 -7.72 29.30 -24.51
CA ALA A 92 -9.05 29.16 -23.92
C ALA A 92 -9.00 29.02 -22.39
N ASP A 93 -7.93 28.42 -21.85
CA ASP A 93 -7.74 28.25 -20.39
C ASP A 93 -7.35 29.56 -19.69
N LEU A 94 -7.07 30.61 -20.47
CA LEU A 94 -6.77 31.96 -19.99
C LEU A 94 -7.99 32.88 -19.98
N ASP A 95 -9.13 32.44 -20.53
CA ASP A 95 -10.32 33.29 -20.61
C ASP A 95 -10.80 33.69 -19.20
N GLY A 96 -10.80 35.00 -18.92
CA GLY A 96 -11.15 35.57 -17.62
C GLY A 96 -10.17 35.29 -16.48
N ARG A 97 -9.00 34.67 -16.74
CA ARG A 97 -7.95 34.44 -15.73
C ARG A 97 -6.79 35.41 -15.89
N ASP A 98 -6.20 35.82 -14.78
CA ASP A 98 -4.96 36.59 -14.80
C ASP A 98 -3.82 35.70 -15.33
N ALA A 99 -3.03 36.25 -16.26
CA ALA A 99 -1.88 35.57 -16.84
C ALA A 99 -0.85 35.19 -15.77
N ARG A 100 -0.69 36.05 -14.74
CA ARG A 100 0.18 35.77 -13.60
C ARG A 100 -0.25 34.51 -12.85
N ASP A 101 -1.53 34.40 -12.51
CA ASP A 101 -2.06 33.27 -11.75
C ASP A 101 -1.95 31.99 -12.57
N ALA A 102 -2.33 32.03 -13.85
CA ALA A 102 -2.23 30.89 -14.75
C ALA A 102 -0.78 30.37 -14.91
N LEU A 103 0.20 31.28 -15.03
CA LEU A 103 1.61 30.91 -15.12
C LEU A 103 2.16 30.38 -13.79
N THR A 104 1.74 30.97 -12.67
CA THR A 104 2.11 30.49 -11.33
C THR A 104 1.59 29.08 -11.09
N ASP A 105 0.32 28.81 -11.43
CA ASP A 105 -0.27 27.49 -11.30
C ASP A 105 0.43 26.45 -12.19
N ALA A 106 0.69 26.80 -13.46
CA ALA A 106 1.43 25.94 -14.38
C ALA A 106 2.85 25.64 -13.87
N GLY A 107 3.54 26.65 -13.35
CA GLY A 107 4.88 26.48 -12.78
C GLY A 107 4.90 25.64 -11.51
N ARG A 108 3.91 25.79 -10.61
CA ARG A 108 3.76 24.96 -9.41
C ARG A 108 3.54 23.49 -9.79
N ALA A 109 2.62 23.23 -10.73
CA ALA A 109 2.35 21.89 -11.23
C ALA A 109 3.61 21.24 -11.84
N PHE A 110 4.36 22.00 -12.64
CA PHE A 110 5.62 21.54 -13.22
C PHE A 110 6.68 21.19 -12.16
N LEU A 111 6.87 22.04 -11.15
CA LEU A 111 7.85 21.79 -10.09
C LEU A 111 7.49 20.56 -9.25
N GLN A 112 6.20 20.36 -8.98
CA GLN A 112 5.65 19.27 -8.18
C GLN A 112 5.46 17.96 -8.95
N ARG A 113 5.60 17.93 -10.27
CA ARG A 113 5.32 16.75 -11.12
C ARG A 113 5.88 15.44 -10.57
N GLU A 114 7.17 15.42 -10.23
CA GLU A 114 7.86 14.22 -9.73
C GLU A 114 7.29 13.75 -8.38
N LEU A 115 6.93 14.70 -7.49
CA LEU A 115 6.28 14.39 -6.22
C LEU A 115 4.86 13.85 -6.47
N THR A 116 4.09 14.46 -7.36
CA THR A 116 2.75 13.99 -7.73
C THR A 116 2.78 12.58 -8.34
N GLU A 117 3.78 12.28 -9.17
CA GLU A 117 3.97 10.93 -9.72
C GLU A 117 4.32 9.91 -8.64
N LEU A 118 5.21 10.27 -7.71
CA LEU A 118 5.52 9.46 -6.53
C LEU A 118 4.28 9.23 -5.67
N GLU A 119 3.53 10.27 -5.34
CA GLU A 119 2.29 10.20 -4.55
C GLU A 119 1.28 9.27 -5.21
N ARG A 120 1.06 9.43 -6.53
CA ARG A 120 0.16 8.57 -7.30
C ARG A 120 0.62 7.11 -7.27
N PHE A 121 1.91 6.87 -7.47
CA PHE A 121 2.47 5.52 -7.42
C PHE A 121 2.26 4.88 -6.04
N VAL A 122 2.62 5.59 -4.97
CA VAL A 122 2.48 5.14 -3.58
C VAL A 122 1.02 4.87 -3.24
N LEU A 123 0.11 5.78 -3.59
CA LEU A 123 -1.33 5.62 -3.35
C LEU A 123 -1.88 4.39 -4.06
N LEU A 124 -1.59 4.22 -5.35
CA LEU A 124 -2.10 3.08 -6.13
C LEU A 124 -1.58 1.75 -5.58
N GLN A 125 -0.29 1.66 -5.27
CA GLN A 125 0.31 0.43 -4.76
C GLN A 125 -0.23 0.05 -3.37
N ILE A 126 -0.33 1.02 -2.46
CA ILE A 126 -0.85 0.78 -1.10
C ILE A 126 -2.32 0.40 -1.16
N TYR A 127 -3.10 1.10 -1.98
CA TYR A 127 -4.52 0.81 -2.13
C TYR A 127 -4.74 -0.59 -2.71
N ASP A 128 -4.03 -0.95 -3.79
CA ASP A 128 -4.15 -2.27 -4.42
C ASP A 128 -3.81 -3.41 -3.45
N THR A 129 -2.70 -3.29 -2.73
CA THR A 129 -2.27 -4.31 -1.77
C THR A 129 -3.25 -4.44 -0.60
N THR A 130 -3.59 -3.31 0.04
CA THR A 130 -4.46 -3.33 1.22
C THR A 130 -5.89 -3.75 0.86
N TRP A 131 -6.34 -3.44 -0.36
CA TRP A 131 -7.64 -3.89 -0.85
C TRP A 131 -7.69 -5.39 -1.10
N LYS A 132 -6.64 -5.98 -1.70
CA LYS A 132 -6.54 -7.44 -1.89
C LYS A 132 -6.55 -8.18 -0.55
N ASP A 133 -5.80 -7.67 0.42
CA ASP A 133 -5.79 -8.23 1.79
C ASP A 133 -7.19 -8.14 2.44
N HIS A 134 -7.89 -7.02 2.26
CA HIS A 134 -9.25 -6.86 2.75
C HIS A 134 -10.23 -7.82 2.10
N LEU A 135 -10.15 -8.03 0.78
CA LEU A 135 -11.00 -9.01 0.09
C LEU A 135 -10.78 -10.43 0.64
N LEU A 136 -9.52 -10.83 0.85
CA LEU A 136 -9.18 -12.11 1.47
C LEU A 136 -9.73 -12.21 2.91
N ALA A 137 -9.58 -11.16 3.70
CA ALA A 137 -10.13 -11.10 5.05
C ALA A 137 -11.67 -11.21 5.06
N MET A 138 -12.35 -10.59 4.09
CA MET A 138 -13.80 -10.67 3.92
C MET A 138 -14.26 -12.07 3.52
N ASP A 139 -13.47 -12.80 2.73
CA ASP A 139 -13.72 -14.20 2.39
C ASP A 139 -13.57 -15.11 3.62
N HIS A 140 -12.53 -14.91 4.44
CA HIS A 140 -12.36 -15.60 5.71
C HIS A 140 -13.50 -15.28 6.69
N LEU A 141 -13.90 -14.01 6.80
CA LEU A 141 -15.02 -13.57 7.63
C LEU A 141 -16.31 -14.26 7.22
N LYS A 142 -16.57 -14.37 5.91
CA LYS A 142 -17.74 -15.06 5.36
C LYS A 142 -17.72 -16.55 5.69
N GLY A 143 -16.56 -17.21 5.57
CA GLY A 143 -16.39 -18.62 5.95
C GLY A 143 -16.60 -18.86 7.45
N GLY A 144 -16.16 -17.94 8.31
CA GLY A 144 -16.28 -18.05 9.77
C GLY A 144 -17.62 -17.60 10.36
N ILE A 145 -18.44 -16.84 9.62
CA ILE A 145 -19.71 -16.29 10.14
C ILE A 145 -20.72 -17.37 10.49
N GLY A 146 -20.66 -18.53 9.81
CA GLY A 146 -21.54 -19.67 10.07
C GLY A 146 -21.39 -20.23 11.49
N LEU A 147 -20.18 -20.16 12.05
CA LEU A 147 -19.88 -20.57 13.43
C LEU A 147 -20.33 -19.53 14.48
N ARG A 148 -20.67 -18.30 14.06
CA ARG A 148 -21.23 -17.26 14.96
C ARG A 148 -22.74 -17.25 15.02
N GLY A 149 -23.42 -17.96 14.12
CA GLY A 149 -24.87 -18.18 14.16
C GLY A 149 -25.35 -18.92 15.42
N PHE A 150 -24.44 -19.55 16.18
CA PHE A 150 -24.74 -20.17 17.47
C PHE A 150 -25.06 -19.18 18.59
N ALA A 151 -24.88 -17.87 18.38
CA ALA A 151 -25.13 -16.82 19.37
C ALA A 151 -26.52 -16.15 19.24
N GLU A 152 -27.49 -16.77 18.56
CA GLU A 152 -28.83 -16.21 18.28
C GLU A 152 -28.85 -14.86 17.52
N GLN A 153 -27.71 -14.43 17.00
CA GLN A 153 -27.60 -13.23 16.18
C GLN A 153 -27.71 -13.55 14.70
N ASP A 154 -28.39 -12.69 13.93
CA ASP A 154 -28.47 -12.82 12.47
C ASP A 154 -27.04 -12.71 11.85
N PRO A 155 -26.52 -13.78 11.22
CA PRO A 155 -25.19 -13.80 10.64
C PRO A 155 -24.96 -12.69 9.61
N LYS A 156 -26.02 -12.25 8.90
CA LYS A 156 -25.94 -11.16 7.93
C LYS A 156 -25.66 -9.83 8.60
N ILE A 157 -26.26 -9.59 9.77
CA ILE A 157 -26.04 -8.35 10.53
C ILE A 157 -24.61 -8.33 11.07
N VAL A 158 -24.15 -9.47 11.63
CA VAL A 158 -22.78 -9.60 12.14
C VAL A 158 -21.75 -9.40 11.03
N TYR A 159 -21.94 -10.04 9.86
CA TYR A 159 -21.06 -9.88 8.71
C TYR A 159 -20.97 -8.42 8.25
N LYS A 160 -22.10 -7.72 8.15
CA LYS A 160 -22.12 -6.30 7.77
C LYS A 160 -21.39 -5.42 8.77
N LYS A 161 -21.63 -5.60 10.07
CA LYS A 161 -20.98 -4.79 11.12
C LYS A 161 -19.47 -5.02 11.14
N GLU A 162 -19.07 -6.29 11.12
CA GLU A 162 -17.67 -6.68 11.22
C GLU A 162 -16.89 -6.34 9.95
N GLY A 163 -17.50 -6.56 8.78
CA GLY A 163 -16.91 -6.16 7.50
C GLY A 163 -16.73 -4.65 7.39
N PHE A 164 -17.71 -3.87 7.85
CA PHE A 164 -17.57 -2.41 7.89
C PHE A 164 -16.46 -1.96 8.84
N ARG A 165 -16.36 -2.56 10.04
CA ARG A 165 -15.28 -2.28 10.99
C ARG A 165 -13.90 -2.55 10.35
N GLN A 166 -13.72 -3.71 9.70
CA GLN A 166 -12.48 -4.05 9.01
C GLN A 166 -12.17 -3.10 7.85
N PHE A 167 -13.19 -2.62 7.14
CA PHE A 167 -13.04 -1.63 6.08
C PHE A 167 -12.56 -0.27 6.62
N GLU A 168 -13.12 0.21 7.74
CA GLU A 168 -12.65 1.46 8.37
C GLU A 168 -11.20 1.34 8.88
N GLU A 169 -10.83 0.19 9.42
CA GLU A 169 -9.46 -0.11 9.84
C GLU A 169 -8.49 -0.14 8.65
N MET A 170 -8.91 -0.77 7.55
CA MET A 170 -8.19 -0.76 6.28
C MET A 170 -7.93 0.67 5.80
N LEU A 171 -8.96 1.53 5.75
CA LEU A 171 -8.81 2.93 5.34
C LEU A 171 -7.91 3.75 6.28
N ARG A 172 -7.92 3.44 7.59
CA ARG A 172 -6.98 4.06 8.54
C ARG A 172 -5.54 3.64 8.25
N SER A 173 -5.31 2.34 8.06
CA SER A 173 -3.98 1.80 7.73
C SER A 173 -3.43 2.37 6.41
N VAL A 174 -4.27 2.53 5.39
CA VAL A 174 -3.86 3.16 4.13
C VAL A 174 -3.34 4.58 4.38
N ARG A 175 -4.07 5.41 5.13
CA ARG A 175 -3.64 6.79 5.45
C ARG A 175 -2.31 6.83 6.21
N GLU A 176 -2.13 5.95 7.18
CA GLU A 176 -0.89 5.83 7.96
C GLU A 176 0.29 5.43 7.06
N LYS A 177 0.13 4.38 6.23
CA LYS A 177 1.17 3.91 5.31
C LYS A 177 1.55 4.97 4.28
N VAL A 178 0.57 5.64 3.68
CA VAL A 178 0.80 6.70 2.69
C VAL A 178 1.59 7.86 3.31
N THR A 179 1.16 8.32 4.49
CA THR A 179 1.84 9.41 5.20
C THR A 179 3.26 9.00 5.57
N ASP A 180 3.45 7.80 6.12
CA ASP A 180 4.76 7.29 6.50
C ASP A 180 5.72 7.23 5.31
N ILE A 181 5.27 6.70 4.17
CA ILE A 181 6.09 6.60 2.97
C ILE A 181 6.39 7.96 2.38
N ILE A 182 5.42 8.87 2.23
CA ILE A 182 5.67 10.20 1.64
C ILE A 182 6.70 10.98 2.47
N PHE A 183 6.62 10.93 3.80
CA PHE A 183 7.54 11.66 4.67
C PHE A 183 8.90 10.97 4.88
N LYS A 184 8.99 9.65 4.69
CA LYS A 184 10.27 8.90 4.79
C LYS A 184 10.93 8.62 3.46
N ALA A 185 10.23 8.77 2.34
CA ALA A 185 10.77 8.63 1.00
C ALA A 185 11.69 9.81 0.70
N SER A 186 12.88 9.81 1.32
CA SER A 186 14.02 10.48 0.72
C SER A 186 14.29 9.75 -0.60
N LEU A 187 14.13 10.44 -1.72
CA LEU A 187 14.47 9.93 -3.04
C LEU A 187 15.97 9.60 -3.05
N ALA A 188 16.31 8.39 -2.63
CA ALA A 188 17.65 7.83 -2.77
C ALA A 188 17.95 7.80 -4.26
N GLY A 189 18.73 8.79 -4.70
CA GLY A 189 19.19 8.89 -6.08
C GLY A 189 19.86 7.59 -6.49
N GLY A 190 19.21 6.87 -7.41
CA GLY A 190 19.84 5.78 -8.15
C GLY A 190 20.26 4.55 -7.34
N ALA A 191 19.56 4.17 -6.27
CA ALA A 191 19.61 2.80 -5.76
C ALA A 191 18.45 2.60 -4.77
N GLU A 192 17.66 1.55 -5.01
CA GLU A 192 16.81 0.93 -3.98
C GLU A 192 15.57 1.71 -3.51
N MET A 193 14.68 2.10 -4.44
CA MET A 193 13.26 2.03 -4.05
C MET A 193 12.88 0.58 -3.70
N ALA A 194 13.55 -0.43 -4.24
CA ALA A 194 13.33 -1.83 -3.90
C ALA A 194 13.56 -2.18 -2.41
N ASN A 195 14.49 -1.54 -1.69
CA ASN A 195 14.82 -1.96 -0.32
C ASN A 195 13.95 -1.35 0.78
N VAL A 196 13.25 -0.24 0.53
CA VAL A 196 12.19 0.19 1.46
C VAL A 196 11.01 -0.78 1.40
N TYR A 197 10.77 -1.41 0.25
CA TYR A 197 9.68 -2.38 0.05
C TYR A 197 10.00 -3.82 0.47
N GLN A 198 11.28 -4.19 0.68
CA GLN A 198 11.59 -5.48 1.30
C GLN A 198 11.16 -5.53 2.78
N ALA A 199 11.19 -4.40 3.50
CA ALA A 199 10.72 -4.35 4.88
C ALA A 199 9.21 -4.68 5.02
N SER A 200 8.40 -4.37 4.01
CA SER A 200 6.98 -4.74 3.96
C SER A 200 6.70 -6.15 3.44
N GLN A 201 7.65 -6.78 2.73
CA GLN A 201 7.51 -8.19 2.31
C GLN A 201 7.85 -9.19 3.44
N PHE A 202 8.55 -8.76 4.49
CA PHE A 202 8.78 -9.59 5.68
C PHE A 202 7.57 -9.67 6.63
N VAL A 203 6.46 -8.99 6.33
CA VAL A 203 5.24 -9.07 7.17
C VAL A 203 4.32 -10.23 6.77
N HIS A 204 4.55 -10.86 5.61
CA HIS A 204 3.84 -12.11 5.27
C HIS A 204 4.35 -13.34 6.04
N GLU A 205 5.45 -13.21 6.81
CA GLU A 205 5.88 -14.24 7.76
C GLU A 205 5.15 -14.11 9.11
N GLN A 206 4.67 -12.91 9.46
CA GLN A 206 4.12 -12.65 10.81
C GLN A 206 2.60 -12.73 10.90
N LEU A 207 1.89 -12.67 9.76
CA LEU A 207 0.49 -13.12 9.67
C LEU A 207 0.36 -14.64 9.63
N SER A 208 1.49 -15.37 9.50
CA SER A 208 1.52 -16.82 9.72
C SER A 208 1.28 -17.21 11.18
N GLY A 209 1.17 -16.27 12.13
CA GLY A 209 0.78 -16.62 13.51
C GLY A 209 -0.61 -17.25 13.59
N TYR A 210 -1.58 -16.78 12.79
CA TYR A 210 -2.92 -17.36 12.74
C TYR A 210 -2.98 -18.63 11.88
N ASP A 211 -2.21 -18.70 10.78
CA ASP A 211 -2.11 -19.90 9.96
C ASP A 211 -1.28 -21.01 10.63
N HIS A 212 -0.24 -20.67 11.41
CA HIS A 212 0.51 -21.60 12.25
C HIS A 212 -0.31 -22.01 13.45
N LEU A 213 -1.08 -21.12 14.10
CA LEU A 213 -1.99 -21.55 15.17
C LEU A 213 -3.11 -22.44 14.60
N ALA A 214 -3.63 -22.13 13.42
CA ALA A 214 -4.63 -22.96 12.74
C ALA A 214 -4.03 -24.29 12.24
N GLN A 215 -2.80 -24.30 11.72
CA GLN A 215 -2.07 -25.49 11.30
C GLN A 215 -1.57 -26.30 12.49
N GLU A 216 -1.17 -25.69 13.60
CA GLU A 216 -0.82 -26.37 14.85
C GLU A 216 -2.07 -26.95 15.51
N MET A 217 -3.21 -26.24 15.49
CA MET A 217 -4.48 -26.80 15.95
C MET A 217 -4.99 -27.92 15.03
N ALA A 218 -4.82 -27.80 13.70
CA ALA A 218 -5.15 -28.84 12.74
C ALA A 218 -4.18 -30.03 12.81
N ALA A 219 -2.89 -29.79 13.05
CA ALA A 219 -1.86 -30.81 13.24
C ALA A 219 -1.99 -31.49 14.60
N GLN A 220 -2.41 -30.79 15.66
CA GLN A 220 -2.76 -31.40 16.95
C GLN A 220 -4.06 -32.22 16.84
N GLN A 221 -5.02 -31.82 15.99
CA GLN A 221 -6.21 -32.62 15.67
C GLN A 221 -5.89 -33.82 14.75
N ALA A 222 -4.89 -33.72 13.88
CA ALA A 222 -4.46 -34.81 12.99
C ALA A 222 -3.45 -35.77 13.65
N ALA A 223 -2.64 -35.30 14.62
CA ALA A 223 -1.71 -36.09 15.42
C ALA A 223 -2.36 -36.69 16.67
N ALA A 224 -3.55 -36.22 17.05
CA ALA A 224 -4.47 -37.03 17.83
C ALA A 224 -4.92 -38.18 16.93
N GLU A 225 -4.20 -39.31 16.98
CA GLU A 225 -4.73 -40.58 16.47
C GLU A 225 -6.18 -40.67 16.94
N PRO A 226 -7.14 -41.00 16.06
CA PRO A 226 -8.46 -41.36 16.55
C PRO A 226 -8.21 -42.54 17.47
N ARG A 227 -8.27 -42.31 18.79
CA ARG A 227 -8.38 -43.40 19.75
C ARG A 227 -9.59 -44.15 19.24
N ARG A 228 -9.37 -45.28 18.58
CA ARG A 228 -10.41 -46.26 18.32
C ARG A 228 -10.96 -46.51 19.70
N ILE A 229 -12.12 -45.92 19.97
CA ILE A 229 -12.94 -46.33 21.08
C ILE A 229 -13.24 -47.76 20.70
N GLU A 230 -12.49 -48.71 21.26
CA GLU A 230 -12.83 -50.11 21.16
C GLU A 230 -14.26 -50.18 21.65
N GLN A 231 -15.17 -50.44 20.71
CA GLN A 231 -16.55 -50.63 21.04
C GLN A 231 -16.56 -51.81 22.01
N ILE A 232 -16.93 -51.56 23.26
CA ILE A 232 -17.10 -52.62 24.26
C ILE A 232 -18.20 -53.52 23.71
N VAL A 233 -17.81 -54.57 22.99
CA VAL A 233 -18.71 -55.64 22.59
C VAL A 233 -19.08 -56.33 23.89
N ARG A 234 -20.36 -56.23 24.27
CA ARG A 234 -20.85 -56.94 25.43
C ARG A 234 -20.83 -58.44 25.08
N ASP A 235 -20.02 -59.21 25.78
CA ASP A 235 -19.97 -60.67 25.63
C ASP A 235 -21.32 -61.36 25.91
N GLN A 236 -22.27 -60.64 26.51
CA GLN A 236 -23.59 -61.15 26.83
C GLN A 236 -24.71 -60.30 26.21
N PRO A 237 -25.79 -60.95 25.73
CA PRO A 237 -26.94 -60.26 25.16
C PRO A 237 -27.55 -59.28 26.15
N LYS A 238 -28.06 -58.15 25.66
CA LYS A 238 -28.71 -57.12 26.47
C LYS A 238 -30.00 -57.69 27.08
N VAL A 239 -29.92 -58.18 28.32
CA VAL A 239 -31.08 -58.70 29.04
C VAL A 239 -31.98 -57.54 29.44
N GLY A 240 -33.21 -57.54 28.93
CA GLY A 240 -34.23 -56.56 29.27
C GLY A 240 -34.71 -56.72 30.72
N ARG A 241 -35.20 -55.64 31.32
CA ARG A 241 -35.63 -55.58 32.73
C ARG A 241 -36.66 -56.67 33.11
N ASN A 242 -37.44 -57.17 32.15
CA ASN A 242 -38.47 -58.20 32.35
C ASN A 242 -38.07 -59.59 31.82
N ASP A 243 -36.91 -59.75 31.20
CA ASP A 243 -36.49 -61.01 30.57
C ASP A 243 -36.05 -62.05 31.63
N PRO A 244 -36.00 -63.34 31.28
CA PRO A 244 -35.46 -64.38 32.15
C PRO A 244 -34.02 -64.03 32.58
N CYS A 245 -33.75 -64.09 33.88
CA CYS A 245 -32.45 -63.72 34.42
C CYS A 245 -31.38 -64.74 33.98
N PRO A 246 -30.23 -64.30 33.44
CA PRO A 246 -29.20 -65.18 32.87
C PRO A 246 -28.47 -66.04 33.92
N CYS A 247 -28.67 -65.79 35.21
CA CYS A 247 -28.10 -66.60 36.31
C CYS A 247 -28.80 -67.96 36.51
N GLY A 248 -29.76 -68.33 35.65
CA GLY A 248 -30.46 -69.62 35.71
C GLY A 248 -31.54 -69.73 36.79
N SER A 249 -31.94 -68.63 37.44
CA SER A 249 -32.89 -68.65 38.56
C SER A 249 -34.36 -68.77 38.18
N GLY A 250 -34.69 -68.73 36.88
CA GLY A 250 -36.07 -68.77 36.36
C GLY A 250 -36.91 -67.51 36.64
N LYS A 251 -36.36 -66.48 37.29
CA LYS A 251 -37.07 -65.22 37.65
C LYS A 251 -36.75 -64.11 36.64
N LYS A 252 -37.63 -63.10 36.52
CA LYS A 252 -37.38 -61.90 35.69
C LYS A 252 -36.18 -61.10 36.22
N PHE A 253 -35.37 -60.52 35.32
CA PHE A 253 -34.10 -59.85 35.66
C PHE A 253 -34.23 -58.80 36.78
N LYS A 254 -35.23 -57.91 36.71
CA LYS A 254 -35.51 -56.88 37.76
C LYS A 254 -35.83 -57.41 39.15
N LYS A 255 -36.15 -58.71 39.27
CA LYS A 255 -36.50 -59.36 40.54
C LYS A 255 -35.37 -60.28 41.04
N CYS A 256 -34.25 -60.34 40.31
CA CYS A 256 -33.07 -61.14 40.62
C CYS A 256 -31.81 -60.27 40.52
N CYS A 257 -30.87 -60.57 39.63
CA CYS A 257 -29.59 -59.85 39.51
C CYS A 257 -29.74 -58.34 39.21
N GLY A 258 -30.84 -57.92 38.57
CA GLY A 258 -31.14 -56.51 38.29
C GLY A 258 -32.02 -55.83 39.35
N ARG A 259 -32.11 -56.38 40.57
CA ARG A 259 -32.95 -55.81 41.65
C ARG A 259 -32.32 -54.58 42.32
N ASN A 260 -30.99 -54.50 42.32
CA ASN A 260 -30.21 -53.42 42.93
C ASN A 260 -29.23 -52.76 41.93
N VAL A 261 -29.46 -52.97 40.64
CA VAL A 261 -28.75 -52.32 39.53
C VAL A 261 -29.67 -51.26 38.93
#